data_AF-A0A2N7S6Y5-F1
#
_entry.id   AF-A0A2N7S6Y5-F1
#
_cell.length_a   1.000
_cell.length_b   1.000
_cell.length_c   1.000
_cell.angle_alpha   90.00
_cell.angle_beta   90.00
_cell.angle_gamma   90.00
#
_symmetry.space_group_name_H-M   'P 1'
#
loop_
_entity.id
_entity.type
_entity.pdbx_description
1 polymer ?
#
loop_
_entity_poly.entity_id
_entity_poly.type
_entity_poly.pdbx_seq_one_letter_code
_entity_poly.pdbx_strand_id
1 'polypeptide(L)'
;MTSITTSDFPQADRLELIVRLVNAIHEGLTSEQDLEEAIGLASEGRQARYYRRAAESINLLELVDRLPLLTSQGKALAVSNSSERGDILRLAIKSNPVFDKMLAYIDEHSPNTRELQEYVARLYPGSAETAGRRTSTLKNYLLQSHLVVNSNDKYEITSYYESTLINELEATARGFEVPSQGSNPGSNNFQKRSVGFIRDPKLRKAIEMQAVNQATKHYLGQGCQVQDVGATHSFDLLVQTPSGQERHVEVKGSQRLIEKCVLTLNEVIHAKQFKETDLILVSNIKAKYDASTISWQTDPGEMRIIKNWVPDAASLEALSYSYSITPDLVHGDREVTI
;
A
#
# COMPACT_ATOMS: atom_id res chain seq x y z
N MET A 1 -6.05 28.65 5.47
CA MET A 1 -6.25 27.35 6.11
C MET A 1 -7.59 26.81 5.64
N THR A 2 -7.61 25.63 4.99
CA THR A 2 -8.83 24.93 4.60
C THR A 2 -9.65 24.60 5.86
N SER A 3 -10.93 24.95 5.89
CA SER A 3 -11.80 24.66 7.03
C SER A 3 -12.11 23.17 7.08
N ILE A 4 -11.81 22.51 8.22
CA ILE A 4 -12.18 21.11 8.45
C ILE A 4 -13.69 20.99 8.57
N THR A 5 -14.24 19.96 7.93
CA THR A 5 -15.67 19.64 7.84
C THR A 5 -15.93 18.22 8.31
N THR A 6 -17.20 17.83 8.45
CA THR A 6 -17.56 16.46 8.85
C THR A 6 -17.16 15.40 7.82
N SER A 7 -17.00 15.76 6.54
CA SER A 7 -16.56 14.84 5.47
C SER A 7 -15.09 14.46 5.55
N ASP A 8 -14.27 15.26 6.23
CA ASP A 8 -12.85 14.95 6.45
C ASP A 8 -12.65 13.83 7.48
N PHE A 9 -13.71 13.42 8.20
CA PHE A 9 -13.67 12.36 9.21
C PHE A 9 -14.26 11.05 8.65
N PRO A 10 -13.42 10.07 8.26
CA PRO A 10 -13.89 8.81 7.69
C PRO A 10 -14.82 8.06 8.66
N GLN A 11 -15.85 7.43 8.09
CA GLN A 11 -16.84 6.66 8.85
C GLN A 11 -16.52 5.18 8.97
N ALA A 12 -15.83 4.66 7.98
CA ALA A 12 -15.50 3.25 7.86
C ALA A 12 -14.08 3.01 8.36
N ASP A 13 -13.85 1.99 9.18
CA ASP A 13 -12.65 1.85 10.01
C ASP A 13 -11.66 0.75 9.58
N ARG A 14 -11.91 0.11 8.44
CA ARG A 14 -11.04 -0.96 7.90
C ARG A 14 -10.38 -0.55 6.59
N LEU A 15 -9.08 -0.26 6.62
CA LEU A 15 -8.31 0.10 5.40
C LEU A 15 -8.32 -1.03 4.36
N GLU A 16 -8.29 -2.28 4.80
CA GLU A 16 -8.39 -3.45 3.93
C GLU A 16 -9.62 -3.40 3.00
N LEU A 17 -10.77 -2.98 3.54
CA LEU A 17 -12.01 -2.89 2.77
C LEU A 17 -12.01 -1.68 1.82
N ILE A 18 -11.28 -0.60 2.16
CA ILE A 18 -11.00 0.48 1.18
C ILE A 18 -10.19 -0.05 0.00
N VAL A 19 -9.15 -0.86 0.25
CA VAL A 19 -8.34 -1.45 -0.82
C VAL A 19 -9.20 -2.34 -1.72
N ARG A 20 -10.05 -3.19 -1.13
CA ARG A 20 -11.01 -4.02 -1.89
C ARG A 20 -11.97 -3.17 -2.72
N LEU A 21 -12.50 -2.10 -2.14
CA LEU A 21 -13.38 -1.16 -2.85
C LEU A 21 -12.68 -0.53 -4.05
N VAL A 22 -11.43 -0.05 -3.86
CA VAL A 22 -10.62 0.56 -4.92
C VAL A 22 -10.36 -0.45 -6.05
N ASN A 23 -10.04 -1.70 -5.71
CA ASN A 23 -9.86 -2.77 -6.70
C ASN A 23 -11.17 -3.05 -7.47
N ALA A 24 -12.31 -3.12 -6.79
CA ALA A 24 -13.61 -3.33 -7.42
C ALA A 24 -13.96 -2.21 -8.42
N ILE A 25 -13.73 -0.95 -8.04
CA ILE A 25 -13.93 0.20 -8.95
C ILE A 25 -12.95 0.13 -10.13
N HIS A 26 -11.70 -0.25 -9.89
CA HIS A 26 -10.72 -0.47 -10.97
C HIS A 26 -11.15 -1.57 -11.94
N GLU A 27 -11.84 -2.59 -11.45
CA GLU A 27 -12.43 -3.68 -12.24
C GLU A 27 -13.72 -3.27 -12.98
N GLY A 28 -14.20 -2.04 -12.75
CA GLY A 28 -15.33 -1.44 -13.46
C GLY A 28 -16.66 -1.53 -12.71
N LEU A 29 -16.66 -1.96 -11.44
CA LEU A 29 -17.86 -1.98 -10.62
C LEU A 29 -18.19 -0.55 -10.18
N THR A 30 -19.43 -0.13 -10.38
CA THR A 30 -19.87 1.25 -10.05
C THR A 30 -21.14 1.30 -9.21
N SER A 31 -21.91 0.21 -9.10
CA SER A 31 -23.15 0.19 -8.33
C SER A 31 -22.87 -0.03 -6.83
N GLU A 32 -23.67 0.59 -5.96
CA GLU A 32 -23.48 0.44 -4.50
C GLU A 32 -23.68 -1.00 -4.03
N GLN A 33 -24.51 -1.78 -4.72
CA GLN A 33 -24.74 -3.18 -4.40
C GLN A 33 -23.54 -4.05 -4.77
N ASP A 34 -23.00 -3.90 -5.99
CA ASP A 34 -21.84 -4.67 -6.45
C ASP A 34 -20.60 -4.32 -5.60
N LEU A 35 -20.43 -3.04 -5.28
CA LEU A 35 -19.34 -2.58 -4.42
C LEU A 35 -19.46 -3.13 -3.00
N GLU A 36 -20.68 -3.28 -2.47
CA GLU A 36 -20.90 -3.86 -1.15
C GLU A 36 -20.59 -5.35 -1.10
N GLU A 37 -21.00 -6.08 -2.13
CA GLU A 37 -20.66 -7.49 -2.33
C GLU A 37 -19.14 -7.67 -2.45
N ALA A 38 -18.47 -6.82 -3.22
CA ALA A 38 -17.02 -6.87 -3.43
C ALA A 38 -16.22 -6.62 -2.13
N ILE A 39 -16.70 -5.75 -1.23
CA ILE A 39 -16.07 -5.57 0.09
C ILE A 39 -16.52 -6.62 1.11
N GLY A 40 -17.39 -7.56 0.73
CA GLY A 40 -17.81 -8.69 1.57
C GLY A 40 -18.74 -8.31 2.71
N LEU A 41 -19.55 -7.27 2.54
CA LEU A 41 -20.54 -6.82 3.53
C LEU A 41 -21.97 -7.04 2.99
N ALA A 42 -22.95 -7.12 3.89
CA ALA A 42 -24.36 -7.28 3.54
C ALA A 42 -25.22 -6.32 4.39
N SER A 43 -25.53 -5.15 3.84
CA SER A 43 -26.22 -4.04 4.52
C SER A 43 -27.11 -3.19 3.61
N GLU A 44 -27.46 -3.72 2.43
CA GLU A 44 -28.28 -3.07 1.39
C GLU A 44 -27.64 -1.77 0.84
N GLY A 45 -26.34 -1.79 0.59
CA GLY A 45 -25.60 -0.67 -0.02
C GLY A 45 -25.18 0.44 0.97
N ARG A 46 -25.57 0.34 2.25
CA ARG A 46 -25.23 1.35 3.27
C ARG A 46 -23.76 1.39 3.59
N GLN A 47 -23.10 0.24 3.71
CA GLN A 47 -21.69 0.15 4.06
C GLN A 47 -20.82 0.54 2.88
N ALA A 48 -21.18 0.17 1.64
CA ALA A 48 -20.48 0.63 0.44
C ALA A 48 -20.39 2.16 0.39
N ARG A 49 -21.47 2.87 0.74
CA ARG A 49 -21.45 4.35 0.82
C ARG A 49 -20.47 4.88 1.85
N TYR A 50 -20.34 4.24 3.01
CA TYR A 50 -19.39 4.66 4.03
C TYR A 50 -17.94 4.44 3.62
N TYR A 51 -17.63 3.29 3.02
CA TYR A 51 -16.29 3.00 2.52
C TYR A 51 -15.91 3.88 1.32
N ARG A 52 -16.87 4.17 0.43
CA ARG A 52 -16.69 5.12 -0.67
C ARG A 52 -16.34 6.51 -0.16
N ARG A 53 -17.14 7.06 0.76
CA ARG A 53 -16.88 8.37 1.37
C ARG A 53 -15.56 8.41 2.14
N ALA A 54 -15.19 7.32 2.80
CA ALA A 54 -13.90 7.22 3.48
C ALA A 54 -12.74 7.29 2.48
N ALA A 55 -12.82 6.55 1.37
CA ALA A 55 -11.83 6.61 0.30
C ALA A 55 -11.79 7.98 -0.43
N GLU A 56 -12.92 8.69 -0.55
CA GLU A 56 -12.95 10.10 -1.00
C GLU A 56 -12.18 11.01 -0.05
N SER A 57 -12.41 10.85 1.27
CA SER A 57 -11.80 11.70 2.28
C SER A 57 -10.28 11.61 2.33
N ILE A 58 -9.69 10.53 1.78
CA ILE A 58 -8.24 10.32 1.67
C ILE A 58 -7.76 10.37 0.20
N ASN A 59 -8.52 11.02 -0.68
CA ASN A 59 -8.15 11.31 -2.07
C ASN A 59 -7.85 10.07 -2.96
N LEU A 60 -8.43 8.91 -2.65
CA LEU A 60 -8.29 7.71 -3.49
C LEU A 60 -9.36 7.64 -4.58
N LEU A 61 -10.51 8.28 -4.36
CA LEU A 61 -11.57 8.36 -5.36
C LEU A 61 -12.27 9.71 -5.31
N GLU A 62 -12.93 10.04 -6.39
CA GLU A 62 -13.77 11.22 -6.54
C GLU A 62 -15.13 10.81 -7.13
N LEU A 63 -16.15 11.60 -6.87
CA LEU A 63 -17.48 11.36 -7.42
C LEU A 63 -17.74 12.33 -8.57
N VAL A 64 -17.78 11.82 -9.80
CA VAL A 64 -18.10 12.59 -11.01
C VAL A 64 -19.42 12.08 -11.55
N ASP A 65 -20.43 12.95 -11.66
CA ASP A 65 -21.78 12.59 -12.12
C ASP A 65 -22.39 11.37 -11.42
N ARG A 66 -22.17 11.27 -10.11
CA ARG A 66 -22.59 10.16 -9.23
C ARG A 66 -21.90 8.81 -9.50
N LEU A 67 -20.88 8.79 -10.35
CA LEU A 67 -20.04 7.62 -10.57
C LEU A 67 -18.74 7.74 -9.78
N PRO A 68 -18.34 6.69 -9.02
CA PRO A 68 -17.06 6.69 -8.33
C PRO A 68 -15.93 6.50 -9.36
N LEU A 69 -15.03 7.47 -9.45
CA LEU A 69 -13.84 7.40 -10.29
C LEU A 69 -12.60 7.39 -9.41
N LEU A 70 -11.63 6.55 -9.75
CA LEU A 70 -10.35 6.54 -9.06
C LEU A 70 -9.54 7.77 -9.45
N THR A 71 -8.98 8.46 -8.46
CA THR A 71 -7.95 9.49 -8.66
C THR A 71 -6.67 8.84 -9.19
N SER A 72 -5.65 9.64 -9.53
CA SER A 72 -4.32 9.10 -9.88
C SER A 72 -3.75 8.21 -8.76
N GLN A 73 -3.98 8.57 -7.50
CA GLN A 73 -3.51 7.81 -6.35
C GLN A 73 -4.33 6.53 -6.14
N GLY A 74 -5.64 6.57 -6.33
CA GLY A 74 -6.49 5.36 -6.32
C GLY A 74 -6.12 4.38 -7.43
N LYS A 75 -5.80 4.86 -8.63
CA LYS A 75 -5.32 4.02 -9.74
C LYS A 75 -3.98 3.38 -9.40
N ALA A 76 -3.06 4.14 -8.82
CA ALA A 76 -1.77 3.61 -8.36
C ALA A 76 -1.97 2.52 -7.30
N LEU A 77 -2.89 2.74 -6.34
CA LEU A 77 -3.24 1.77 -5.31
C LEU A 77 -3.82 0.47 -5.87
N ALA A 78 -4.66 0.54 -6.91
CA ALA A 78 -5.31 -0.62 -7.49
C ALA A 78 -4.32 -1.59 -8.17
N VAL A 79 -3.21 -1.08 -8.72
CA VAL A 79 -2.21 -1.87 -9.45
C VAL A 79 -0.95 -2.15 -8.63
N SER A 80 -0.90 -1.66 -7.39
CA SER A 80 0.27 -1.77 -6.52
C SER A 80 0.44 -3.17 -5.94
N ASN A 81 1.70 -3.52 -5.70
CA ASN A 81 2.04 -4.68 -4.89
C ASN A 81 1.91 -4.36 -3.39
N SER A 82 2.09 -5.37 -2.55
CA SER A 82 2.13 -5.32 -1.09
C SER A 82 2.87 -4.10 -0.50
N SER A 83 4.16 -3.93 -0.83
CA SER A 83 4.99 -2.82 -0.31
C SER A 83 4.50 -1.46 -0.81
N GLU A 84 4.30 -1.32 -2.13
CA GLU A 84 3.85 -0.07 -2.77
C GLU A 84 2.48 0.38 -2.21
N ARG A 85 1.59 -0.56 -1.90
CA ARG A 85 0.27 -0.31 -1.31
C ARG A 85 0.39 0.38 0.03
N GLY A 86 1.27 -0.10 0.90
CA GLY A 86 1.48 0.52 2.22
C GLY A 86 1.87 1.99 2.08
N ASP A 87 2.81 2.30 1.19
CA ASP A 87 3.25 3.68 0.95
C ASP A 87 2.15 4.56 0.38
N ILE A 88 1.40 4.06 -0.60
CA ILE A 88 0.29 4.80 -1.21
C ILE A 88 -0.81 5.09 -0.18
N LEU A 89 -1.13 4.12 0.68
CA LEU A 89 -2.14 4.30 1.74
C LEU A 89 -1.69 5.32 2.78
N ARG A 90 -0.42 5.31 3.18
CA ARG A 90 0.11 6.31 4.12
C ARG A 90 0.05 7.72 3.55
N LEU A 91 0.46 7.91 2.30
CA LEU A 91 0.32 9.19 1.61
C LEU A 91 -1.15 9.61 1.49
N ALA A 92 -2.05 8.67 1.19
CA ALA A 92 -3.48 8.94 1.07
C ALA A 92 -4.05 9.46 2.40
N ILE A 93 -3.75 8.75 3.49
CA ILE A 93 -4.15 9.11 4.84
C ILE A 93 -3.61 10.50 5.21
N LYS A 94 -2.33 10.78 4.93
CA LYS A 94 -1.72 12.09 5.23
C LYS A 94 -2.29 13.24 4.42
N SER A 95 -2.79 12.99 3.20
CA SER A 95 -3.42 14.04 2.38
C SER A 95 -4.70 14.61 3.02
N ASN A 96 -5.29 13.88 3.96
CA ASN A 96 -6.46 14.32 4.70
C ASN A 96 -6.06 15.24 5.88
N PRO A 97 -6.68 16.42 6.00
CA PRO A 97 -6.29 17.45 6.97
C PRO A 97 -6.52 17.06 8.43
N VAL A 98 -7.41 16.11 8.72
CA VAL A 98 -7.66 15.61 10.09
C VAL A 98 -6.53 14.69 10.53
N PHE A 99 -6.09 13.79 9.65
CA PHE A 99 -4.97 12.91 9.92
C PHE A 99 -3.66 13.67 10.07
N ASP A 100 -3.39 14.65 9.19
CA ASP A 100 -2.22 15.54 9.28
C ASP A 100 -2.13 16.21 10.67
N LYS A 101 -3.23 16.82 11.13
CA LYS A 101 -3.31 17.43 12.46
C LYS A 101 -3.14 16.43 13.60
N MET A 102 -3.76 15.26 13.49
CA MET A 102 -3.67 14.22 14.52
C MET A 102 -2.25 13.67 14.62
N LEU A 103 -1.55 13.49 13.51
CA LEU A 103 -0.15 13.07 13.48
C LEU A 103 0.77 14.12 14.11
N ALA A 104 0.60 15.40 13.77
CA ALA A 104 1.35 16.47 14.42
C ALA A 104 1.14 16.52 15.94
N TYR A 105 -0.11 16.33 16.39
CA TYR A 105 -0.41 16.26 17.83
C TYR A 105 0.23 15.04 18.50
N ILE A 106 0.24 13.88 17.82
CA ILE A 106 0.87 12.66 18.33
C ILE A 106 2.38 12.82 18.46
N ASP A 107 3.02 13.41 17.45
CA ASP A 107 4.45 13.67 17.41
C ASP A 107 4.89 14.56 18.59
N GLU A 108 4.14 15.62 18.86
CA GLU A 108 4.48 16.59 19.90
C GLU A 108 4.18 16.11 21.33
N HIS A 109 3.13 15.30 21.53
CA HIS A 109 2.60 15.04 22.87
C HIS A 109 2.65 13.57 23.32
N SER A 110 2.89 12.64 22.40
CA SER A 110 2.73 11.20 22.63
C SER A 110 1.47 10.88 23.46
N PRO A 111 0.26 11.19 22.95
CA PRO A 111 -0.96 11.18 23.73
C PRO A 111 -1.41 9.75 24.06
N ASN A 112 -2.24 9.60 25.08
CA ASN A 112 -3.00 8.37 25.34
C ASN A 112 -4.37 8.38 24.64
N THR A 113 -5.13 7.30 24.79
CA THR A 113 -6.45 7.18 24.13
C THR A 113 -7.41 8.31 24.51
N ARG A 114 -7.42 8.73 25.78
CA ARG A 114 -8.30 9.80 26.27
C ARG A 114 -7.88 11.16 25.71
N GLU A 115 -6.58 11.46 25.73
CA GLU A 115 -6.02 12.71 25.20
C GLU A 115 -6.30 12.84 23.69
N LEU A 116 -6.24 11.74 22.93
CA LEU A 116 -6.64 11.72 21.52
C LEU A 116 -8.14 11.96 21.33
N GLN A 117 -9.01 11.37 22.14
CA GLN A 117 -10.46 11.62 22.09
C GLN A 117 -10.78 13.08 22.37
N GLU A 118 -10.16 13.67 23.39
CA GLU A 118 -10.32 15.10 23.72
C GLU A 118 -9.79 16.01 22.61
N TYR A 119 -8.68 15.64 21.95
CA TYR A 119 -8.17 16.35 20.79
C TYR A 119 -9.12 16.30 19.59
N VAL A 120 -9.56 15.09 19.19
CA VAL A 120 -10.49 14.91 18.07
C VAL A 120 -11.84 15.58 18.33
N ALA A 121 -12.35 15.54 19.58
CA ALA A 121 -13.59 16.23 19.95
C ALA A 121 -13.53 17.75 19.75
N ARG A 122 -12.35 18.37 19.89
CA ARG A 122 -12.14 19.79 19.60
C ARG A 122 -12.04 20.11 18.11
N LEU A 123 -11.57 19.15 17.30
CA LEU A 123 -11.48 19.30 15.85
C LEU A 123 -12.80 19.00 15.13
N TYR A 124 -13.61 18.09 15.68
CA TYR A 124 -14.81 17.59 15.02
C TYR A 124 -15.96 18.62 15.08
N PRO A 125 -16.51 19.06 13.94
CA PRO A 125 -17.52 20.12 13.91
C PRO A 125 -18.95 19.65 14.28
N GLY A 126 -19.14 18.37 14.62
CA GLY A 126 -20.44 17.78 14.97
C GLY A 126 -20.58 17.40 16.45
N SER A 127 -21.45 16.44 16.75
CA SER A 127 -21.71 16.03 18.15
C SER A 127 -20.55 15.27 18.79
N ALA A 128 -20.39 15.40 20.11
CA ALA A 128 -19.35 14.73 20.89
C ALA A 128 -19.43 13.18 20.78
N GLU A 129 -20.64 12.62 20.75
CA GLU A 129 -20.83 11.17 20.54
C GLU A 129 -20.28 10.72 19.18
N THR A 130 -20.52 11.51 18.13
CA THR A 130 -20.01 11.20 16.79
C THR A 130 -18.49 11.40 16.73
N ALA A 131 -17.95 12.41 17.41
CA ALA A 131 -16.51 12.61 17.53
C ALA A 131 -15.81 11.38 18.16
N GLY A 132 -16.42 10.77 19.19
CA GLY A 132 -15.91 9.55 19.81
C GLY A 132 -15.82 8.40 18.81
N ARG A 133 -16.88 8.16 18.03
CA ARG A 133 -16.87 7.13 16.96
C ARG A 133 -15.80 7.41 15.89
N ARG A 134 -15.66 8.67 15.47
CA ARG A 134 -14.65 9.09 14.49
C ARG A 134 -13.22 8.94 15.03
N THR A 135 -13.00 9.18 16.32
CA THR A 135 -11.69 8.97 16.96
C THR A 135 -11.24 7.53 16.79
N SER A 136 -12.13 6.56 17.03
CA SER A 136 -11.81 5.13 16.85
C SER A 136 -11.43 4.82 15.41
N THR A 137 -12.16 5.35 14.43
CA THR A 137 -11.86 5.17 13.00
C THR A 137 -10.49 5.75 12.63
N LEU A 138 -10.18 6.98 13.05
CA LEU A 138 -8.89 7.62 12.78
C LEU A 138 -7.74 6.82 13.41
N LYS A 139 -7.89 6.41 14.68
CA LYS A 139 -6.90 5.56 15.36
C LYS A 139 -6.64 4.26 14.59
N ASN A 140 -7.70 3.58 14.16
CA ASN A 140 -7.59 2.34 13.41
C ASN A 140 -6.81 2.52 12.12
N TYR A 141 -7.00 3.63 11.39
CA TYR A 141 -6.24 3.92 10.18
C TYR A 141 -4.75 4.15 10.48
N LEU A 142 -4.44 4.94 11.50
CA LEU A 142 -3.05 5.23 11.88
C LEU A 142 -2.30 3.97 12.31
N LEU A 143 -2.96 3.06 13.04
CA LEU A 143 -2.39 1.78 13.46
C LEU A 143 -2.25 0.80 12.29
N GLN A 144 -3.31 0.60 11.49
CA GLN A 144 -3.29 -0.33 10.36
C GLN A 144 -2.30 0.08 9.25
N SER A 145 -2.06 1.39 9.12
CA SER A 145 -1.05 1.94 8.20
C SER A 145 0.35 2.02 8.81
N HIS A 146 0.53 1.67 10.08
CA HIS A 146 1.81 1.80 10.79
C HIS A 146 2.39 3.23 10.78
N LEU A 147 1.57 4.26 10.63
CA LEU A 147 2.00 5.65 10.85
C LEU A 147 2.27 5.92 12.33
N VAL A 148 1.60 5.17 13.19
CA VAL A 148 1.66 5.27 14.65
C VAL A 148 1.73 3.87 15.26
N VAL A 149 2.46 3.74 16.36
CA VAL A 149 2.43 2.58 17.26
C VAL A 149 1.74 2.94 18.57
N ASN A 150 1.15 1.95 19.23
CA ASN A 150 0.65 2.11 20.59
C ASN A 150 1.50 1.25 21.53
N SER A 151 2.15 1.90 22.50
CA SER A 151 2.94 1.24 23.54
C SER A 151 2.51 1.79 24.90
N ASN A 152 2.10 0.92 25.84
CA ASN A 152 1.66 1.33 27.18
C ASN A 152 0.56 2.42 27.19
N ASP A 153 -0.44 2.30 26.30
CA ASP A 153 -1.50 3.29 26.07
C ASP A 153 -0.98 4.68 25.67
N LYS A 154 0.23 4.76 25.10
CA LYS A 154 0.78 5.98 24.49
C LYS A 154 0.96 5.75 22.99
N TYR A 155 0.52 6.73 22.21
CA TYR A 155 0.62 6.71 20.75
C TYR A 155 1.87 7.49 20.35
N GLU A 156 2.71 6.89 19.51
CA GLU A 156 3.96 7.48 19.05
C GLU A 156 4.08 7.31 17.54
N ILE A 157 4.65 8.32 16.87
CA ILE A 157 4.98 8.26 15.46
C ILE A 157 6.01 7.16 15.22
N THR A 158 5.84 6.38 14.17
CA THR A 158 6.84 5.38 13.79
C THR A 158 8.00 6.01 13.04
N SER A 159 9.19 5.43 13.12
CA SER A 159 10.31 5.79 12.22
C SER A 159 9.98 5.62 10.73
N TYR A 160 8.92 4.86 10.42
CA TYR A 160 8.35 4.73 9.08
C TYR A 160 7.67 6.02 8.59
N TYR A 161 7.03 6.77 9.49
CA TYR A 161 6.45 8.06 9.14
C TYR A 161 7.52 9.04 8.66
N GLU A 162 8.66 9.10 9.35
CA GLU A 162 9.79 9.95 8.98
C GLU A 162 10.34 9.57 7.60
N SER A 163 10.51 8.28 7.31
CA SER A 163 10.97 7.80 6.00
C SER A 163 9.95 8.05 4.88
N THR A 164 8.66 7.96 5.17
CA THR A 164 7.59 8.28 4.20
C THR A 164 7.51 9.77 3.92
N LEU A 165 7.64 10.63 4.95
CA LEU A 165 7.64 12.08 4.79
C LEU A 165 8.79 12.55 3.88
N ILE A 166 9.96 11.91 4.01
CA ILE A 166 11.11 12.10 3.11
C ILE A 166 10.74 11.70 1.68
N ASN A 167 10.15 10.52 1.46
CA ASN A 167 9.75 10.05 0.12
C ASN A 167 8.68 10.94 -0.55
N GLU A 168 7.76 11.52 0.24
CA GLU A 168 6.69 12.39 -0.26
C GLU A 168 7.19 13.78 -0.65
N LEU A 169 8.08 14.39 0.15
CA LEU A 169 8.77 15.63 -0.22
C LEU A 169 9.57 15.45 -1.51
N GLU A 170 10.22 14.29 -1.66
CA GLU A 170 10.91 13.89 -2.88
C GLU A 170 9.95 13.68 -4.07
N ALA A 171 8.71 13.26 -3.86
CA ALA A 171 7.72 13.06 -4.92
C ALA A 171 7.06 14.37 -5.37
N THR A 172 6.78 15.30 -4.45
CA THR A 172 6.24 16.63 -4.77
C THR A 172 7.26 17.48 -5.53
N ALA A 173 8.55 17.35 -5.21
CA ALA A 173 9.63 18.00 -5.96
C ALA A 173 9.71 17.55 -7.44
N ARG A 174 9.14 16.39 -7.80
CA ARG A 174 9.09 15.87 -9.19
C ARG A 174 7.93 16.42 -10.03
N GLY A 175 7.06 17.27 -9.46
CA GLY A 175 5.73 17.61 -9.98
C GLY A 175 5.59 18.79 -10.95
N PHE A 176 6.64 19.25 -11.63
CA PHE A 176 6.51 20.25 -12.71
C PHE A 176 7.24 19.78 -13.98
N GLU A 177 6.49 19.12 -14.88
CA GLU A 177 6.39 19.42 -16.32
C GLU A 177 5.47 18.41 -17.00
N VAL A 178 4.49 18.91 -17.77
CA VAL A 178 3.64 18.13 -18.67
C VAL A 178 4.17 18.32 -20.10
N PRO A 179 4.62 17.27 -20.80
CA PRO A 179 4.78 17.37 -22.24
C PRO A 179 3.53 16.86 -22.97
N SER A 180 3.00 17.73 -23.82
CA SER A 180 1.97 17.51 -24.82
C SER A 180 2.26 16.35 -25.77
N GLN A 181 1.23 15.60 -26.12
CA GLN A 181 1.22 14.59 -27.18
C GLN A 181 1.52 15.20 -28.56
N GLY A 182 2.54 14.66 -29.24
CA GLY A 182 2.83 14.89 -30.66
C GLY A 182 3.56 13.69 -31.27
N SER A 183 2.80 12.87 -32.02
CA SER A 183 3.15 11.99 -33.16
C SER A 183 4.52 11.23 -33.22
N ASN A 184 4.40 9.89 -33.28
CA ASN A 184 5.28 8.78 -33.75
C ASN A 184 6.22 9.05 -34.96
N PRO A 185 7.08 8.09 -35.42
CA PRO A 185 7.77 6.94 -34.77
C PRO A 185 9.28 6.82 -35.13
N GLY A 186 10.08 6.02 -34.41
CA GLY A 186 11.46 5.72 -34.84
C GLY A 186 12.22 4.75 -33.94
N SER A 187 12.60 3.61 -34.51
CA SER A 187 13.35 2.47 -33.95
C SER A 187 14.66 2.80 -33.20
N ASN A 188 14.93 2.12 -32.08
CA ASN A 188 15.94 1.04 -32.05
C ASN A 188 16.16 0.41 -30.65
N ASN A 189 16.15 -0.93 -30.66
CA ASN A 189 17.01 -1.83 -29.87
C ASN A 189 17.37 -1.47 -28.42
N PHE A 190 16.48 -1.81 -27.49
CA PHE A 190 16.89 -2.28 -26.16
C PHE A 190 16.13 -3.56 -25.81
N GLN A 191 16.53 -4.66 -26.45
CA GLN A 191 16.26 -6.01 -25.96
C GLN A 191 17.56 -6.63 -25.46
N LYS A 192 17.74 -6.67 -24.14
CA LYS A 192 18.17 -7.89 -23.42
C LYS A 192 18.19 -7.68 -21.89
N ARG A 193 17.39 -8.53 -21.23
CA ARG A 193 17.66 -9.26 -19.97
C ARG A 193 17.71 -8.46 -18.66
N SER A 194 16.54 -8.02 -18.23
CA SER A 194 16.10 -8.12 -16.83
C SER A 194 14.73 -8.84 -16.82
N VAL A 195 14.38 -9.53 -15.74
CA VAL A 195 13.09 -10.21 -15.59
C VAL A 195 11.99 -9.22 -15.96
N GLY A 196 11.29 -9.53 -17.06
CA GLY A 196 10.45 -8.59 -17.75
C GLY A 196 9.36 -8.05 -16.82
N PHE A 197 9.31 -6.73 -16.66
CA PHE A 197 8.12 -6.05 -16.20
C PHE A 197 6.93 -6.60 -17.00
N ILE A 198 6.09 -7.41 -16.36
CA ILE A 198 4.84 -7.88 -16.93
C ILE A 198 4.00 -6.61 -17.13
N ARG A 199 3.77 -6.26 -18.40
CA ARG A 199 3.06 -5.02 -18.77
C ARG A 199 1.57 -5.07 -18.44
N ASP A 200 1.00 -6.26 -18.29
CA ASP A 200 -0.39 -6.45 -17.88
C ASP A 200 -0.48 -6.52 -16.33
N PRO A 201 -1.02 -5.48 -15.67
CA PRO A 201 -1.16 -5.47 -14.21
C PRO A 201 -2.03 -6.61 -13.68
N LYS A 202 -3.04 -7.05 -14.45
CA LYS A 202 -3.92 -8.16 -14.05
C LYS A 202 -3.16 -9.47 -14.05
N LEU A 203 -2.34 -9.72 -15.08
CA LEU A 203 -1.46 -10.87 -15.12
C LEU A 203 -0.44 -10.82 -13.97
N ARG A 204 0.21 -9.66 -13.74
CA ARG A 204 1.16 -9.50 -12.64
C ARG A 204 0.52 -9.87 -11.30
N LYS A 205 -0.68 -9.35 -11.04
CA LYS A 205 -1.40 -9.61 -9.80
C LYS A 205 -1.81 -11.07 -9.65
N ALA A 206 -2.25 -11.71 -10.73
CA ALA A 206 -2.58 -13.14 -10.72
C ALA A 206 -1.36 -14.01 -10.39
N ILE A 207 -0.19 -13.69 -10.94
CA ILE A 207 1.08 -14.39 -10.64
C ILE A 207 1.49 -14.18 -9.18
N GLU A 208 1.44 -12.94 -8.67
CA GLU A 208 1.73 -12.61 -7.27
C GLU A 208 0.81 -13.39 -6.32
N MET A 209 -0.50 -13.32 -6.56
CA MET A 209 -1.51 -14.01 -5.76
C MET A 209 -1.34 -15.52 -5.79
N GLN A 210 -1.02 -16.10 -6.95
CA GLN A 210 -0.76 -17.53 -7.05
C GLN A 210 0.46 -17.96 -6.23
N ALA A 211 1.54 -17.18 -6.26
CA ALA A 211 2.74 -17.46 -5.47
C ALA A 211 2.45 -17.40 -3.96
N VAL A 212 1.78 -16.34 -3.50
CA VAL A 212 1.35 -16.18 -2.10
C VAL A 212 0.42 -17.31 -1.67
N ASN A 213 -0.60 -17.65 -2.46
CA ASN A 213 -1.50 -18.76 -2.18
C ASN A 213 -0.77 -20.10 -2.06
N GLN A 214 0.21 -20.34 -2.91
CA GLN A 214 1.01 -21.56 -2.85
C GLN A 214 1.86 -21.60 -1.57
N ALA A 215 2.50 -20.49 -1.20
CA ALA A 215 3.26 -20.34 0.04
C ALA A 215 2.38 -20.54 1.28
N THR A 216 1.19 -19.95 1.31
CA THR A 216 0.21 -20.12 2.37
C THR A 216 -0.18 -21.59 2.54
N LYS A 217 -0.51 -22.29 1.44
CA LYS A 217 -0.82 -23.73 1.48
C LYS A 217 0.34 -24.56 2.02
N HIS A 218 1.58 -24.20 1.69
CA HIS A 218 2.77 -24.90 2.18
C HIS A 218 2.90 -24.84 3.71
N TYR A 219 2.76 -23.66 4.32
CA TYR A 219 2.86 -23.52 5.78
C TYR A 219 1.63 -24.04 6.52
N LEU A 220 0.42 -23.84 5.97
CA LEU A 220 -0.79 -24.47 6.53
C LEU A 220 -0.66 -26.00 6.55
N GLY A 221 -0.08 -26.60 5.51
CA GLY A 221 0.20 -28.03 5.45
C GLY A 221 1.19 -28.55 6.51
N GLN A 222 1.95 -27.65 7.14
CA GLN A 222 2.86 -27.95 8.27
C GLN A 222 2.20 -27.73 9.64
N GLY A 223 0.90 -27.38 9.66
CA GLY A 223 0.17 -27.05 10.88
C GLY A 223 0.45 -25.65 11.41
N CYS A 224 1.09 -24.78 10.63
CA CYS A 224 1.29 -23.38 11.02
C CYS A 224 -0.03 -22.59 10.91
N GLN A 225 -0.14 -21.52 11.69
CA GLN A 225 -1.10 -20.44 11.41
C GLN A 225 -0.46 -19.46 10.44
N VAL A 226 -1.22 -18.97 9.46
CA VAL A 226 -0.69 -18.10 8.40
C VAL A 226 -1.65 -16.93 8.20
N GLN A 227 -1.11 -15.72 8.18
CA GLN A 227 -1.83 -14.49 7.84
C GLN A 227 -1.14 -13.80 6.66
N ASP A 228 -1.92 -13.43 5.64
CA ASP A 228 -1.46 -12.55 4.57
C ASP A 228 -1.45 -11.11 5.08
N VAL A 229 -0.25 -10.54 5.16
CA VAL A 229 0.02 -9.21 5.73
C VAL A 229 0.76 -8.30 4.75
N GLY A 230 1.04 -8.77 3.53
CA GLY A 230 1.79 -8.02 2.52
C GLY A 230 1.16 -6.66 2.21
N ALA A 231 -0.15 -6.54 2.34
CA ALA A 231 -0.83 -5.25 2.14
C ALA A 231 -0.38 -4.14 3.10
N THR A 232 0.22 -4.47 4.25
CA THR A 232 0.52 -3.53 5.34
C THR A 232 1.92 -3.68 5.93
N HIS A 233 2.68 -4.71 5.55
CA HIS A 233 4.00 -5.03 6.10
C HIS A 233 5.07 -5.14 4.99
N SER A 234 6.34 -5.07 5.38
CA SER A 234 7.51 -5.23 4.49
C SER A 234 7.80 -6.70 4.10
N PHE A 235 6.81 -7.57 4.23
CA PHE A 235 6.83 -8.99 3.91
C PHE A 235 5.40 -9.48 3.68
N ASP A 236 5.21 -10.58 2.94
CA ASP A 236 3.90 -11.04 2.50
C ASP A 236 3.12 -11.85 3.55
N LEU A 237 3.76 -12.78 4.27
CA LEU A 237 3.07 -13.66 5.22
C LEU A 237 3.67 -13.58 6.62
N LEU A 238 2.79 -13.46 7.62
CA LEU A 238 3.09 -13.73 9.02
C LEU A 238 2.72 -15.17 9.32
N VAL A 239 3.70 -15.96 9.75
CA VAL A 239 3.54 -17.39 10.01
C VAL A 239 3.86 -17.68 11.46
N GLN A 240 2.96 -18.35 12.16
CA GLN A 240 3.20 -18.88 13.49
C GLN A 240 3.30 -20.40 13.42
N THR A 241 4.46 -20.95 13.80
CA THR A 241 4.69 -22.39 13.79
C THR A 241 3.88 -23.10 14.89
N PRO A 242 3.70 -24.43 14.82
CA PRO A 242 3.10 -25.19 15.92
C PRO A 242 3.81 -25.04 17.27
N SER A 243 5.10 -24.68 17.26
CA SER A 243 5.88 -24.40 18.47
C SER A 243 5.69 -22.97 18.99
N GLY A 244 4.84 -22.17 18.36
CA GLY A 244 4.58 -20.77 18.71
C GLY A 244 5.62 -19.78 18.17
N GLN A 245 6.58 -20.21 17.35
CA GLN A 245 7.59 -19.33 16.78
C GLN A 245 7.01 -18.51 15.63
N GLU A 246 7.29 -17.21 15.64
CA GLU A 246 6.93 -16.30 14.56
C GLU A 246 7.97 -16.37 13.42
N ARG A 247 7.48 -16.33 12.18
CA ARG A 247 8.28 -16.22 10.97
C ARG A 247 7.65 -15.22 10.02
N HIS A 248 8.49 -14.41 9.39
CA HIS A 248 8.09 -13.52 8.31
C HIS A 248 8.43 -14.17 6.97
N VAL A 249 7.59 -14.02 5.97
CA VAL A 249 7.81 -14.66 4.66
C VAL A 249 7.64 -13.64 3.55
N GLU A 250 8.69 -13.48 2.76
CA GLU A 250 8.68 -12.71 1.51
C GLU A 250 8.45 -13.67 0.34
N VAL A 251 7.53 -13.37 -0.58
CA VAL A 251 7.13 -14.27 -1.66
C VAL A 251 7.29 -13.59 -3.03
N LYS A 252 8.13 -14.18 -3.89
CA LYS A 252 8.32 -13.72 -5.28
C LYS A 252 7.80 -14.76 -6.28
N GLY A 253 6.86 -14.34 -7.13
CA GLY A 253 6.27 -15.16 -8.19
C GLY A 253 6.79 -14.80 -9.58
N SER A 254 6.92 -15.80 -10.47
CA SER A 254 7.28 -15.59 -11.87
C SER A 254 6.71 -16.67 -12.80
N GLN A 255 6.43 -16.28 -14.04
CA GLN A 255 6.08 -17.22 -15.12
C GLN A 255 7.27 -18.03 -15.65
N ARG A 256 8.50 -17.69 -15.21
CA ARG A 256 9.75 -18.33 -15.65
C ARG A 256 10.62 -18.65 -14.44
N LEU A 257 11.76 -19.29 -14.68
CA LEU A 257 12.80 -19.47 -13.67
C LEU A 257 13.23 -18.13 -13.06
N ILE A 258 13.40 -18.10 -11.74
CA ILE A 258 13.84 -16.92 -10.99
C ILE A 258 15.34 -17.05 -10.71
N GLU A 259 16.16 -16.37 -11.51
CA GLU A 259 17.61 -16.25 -11.29
C GLU A 259 17.97 -14.99 -10.49
N LYS A 260 17.13 -13.96 -10.61
CA LYS A 260 17.18 -12.70 -9.85
C LYS A 260 15.76 -12.29 -9.50
N CYS A 261 15.58 -11.66 -8.35
CA CYS A 261 14.31 -11.04 -7.95
C CYS A 261 14.55 -9.57 -7.57
N VAL A 262 13.51 -8.75 -7.74
CA VAL A 262 13.53 -7.36 -7.32
C VAL A 262 13.08 -7.30 -5.87
N LEU A 263 13.85 -6.60 -5.05
CA LEU A 263 13.53 -6.34 -3.66
C LEU A 263 13.38 -4.85 -3.44
N THR A 264 12.46 -4.46 -2.56
CA THR A 264 12.41 -3.08 -2.08
C THR A 264 13.47 -2.85 -1.01
N LEU A 265 13.83 -1.59 -0.76
CA LEU A 265 14.74 -1.25 0.34
C LEU A 265 14.18 -1.74 1.69
N ASN A 266 12.87 -1.64 1.88
CA ASN A 266 12.20 -2.05 3.11
C ASN A 266 12.26 -3.57 3.32
N GLU A 267 12.05 -4.36 2.26
CA GLU A 267 12.23 -5.82 2.31
C GLU A 267 13.68 -6.18 2.70
N VAL A 268 14.67 -5.46 2.15
CA VAL A 268 16.09 -5.67 2.48
C VAL A 268 16.41 -5.31 3.93
N ILE A 269 15.92 -4.17 4.42
CA ILE A 269 16.14 -3.72 5.80
C ILE A 269 15.46 -4.69 6.77
N HIS A 270 14.21 -5.06 6.50
CA HIS A 270 13.43 -5.95 7.34
C HIS A 270 14.09 -7.32 7.49
N ALA A 271 14.45 -7.96 6.38
CA ALA A 271 15.11 -9.27 6.41
C ALA A 271 16.50 -9.25 7.08
N LYS A 272 17.17 -8.09 7.13
CA LYS A 272 18.41 -7.94 7.90
C LYS A 272 18.17 -7.85 9.41
N GLN A 273 17.08 -7.20 9.82
CA GLN A 273 16.73 -6.95 11.22
C GLN A 273 15.99 -8.13 11.86
N PHE A 274 15.13 -8.83 11.12
CA PHE A 274 14.35 -9.97 11.59
C PHE A 274 14.90 -11.28 10.99
N LYS A 275 15.62 -12.08 11.79
CA LYS A 275 16.38 -13.25 11.31
C LYS A 275 15.49 -14.42 10.88
N GLU A 276 14.30 -14.53 11.45
CA GLU A 276 13.30 -15.54 11.16
C GLU A 276 12.47 -15.18 9.90
N THR A 277 13.13 -14.59 8.90
CA THR A 277 12.53 -14.26 7.60
C THR A 277 12.82 -15.37 6.58
N ASP A 278 11.82 -15.89 5.89
CA ASP A 278 11.96 -16.83 4.79
C ASP A 278 11.74 -16.11 3.44
N LEU A 279 12.54 -16.45 2.43
CA LEU A 279 12.29 -16.03 1.05
C LEU A 279 11.76 -17.21 0.24
N ILE A 280 10.55 -17.07 -0.29
CA ILE A 280 9.93 -18.04 -1.17
C ILE A 280 9.95 -17.54 -2.60
N LEU A 281 10.45 -18.39 -3.50
CA LEU A 281 10.47 -18.16 -4.92
C LEU A 281 9.55 -19.18 -5.59
N VAL A 282 8.53 -18.72 -6.30
CA VAL A 282 7.62 -19.57 -7.07
C VAL A 282 7.82 -19.29 -8.55
N SER A 283 8.57 -20.16 -9.22
CA SER A 283 8.88 -20.05 -10.65
C SER A 283 7.92 -20.86 -11.51
N ASN A 284 7.93 -20.61 -12.82
CA ASN A 284 7.18 -21.40 -13.81
C ASN A 284 5.66 -21.43 -13.56
N ILE A 285 5.10 -20.37 -12.96
CA ILE A 285 3.65 -20.20 -12.81
C ILE A 285 3.03 -20.06 -14.20
N LYS A 286 2.17 -21.00 -14.58
CA LYS A 286 1.44 -20.94 -15.84
C LYS A 286 0.21 -20.06 -15.63
N ALA A 287 -0.03 -19.16 -16.58
CA ALA A 287 -1.21 -18.31 -16.58
C ALA A 287 -1.91 -18.40 -17.93
N LYS A 288 -3.23 -18.54 -17.90
CA LYS A 288 -4.10 -18.58 -19.08
C LYS A 288 -5.19 -17.53 -18.91
N TYR A 289 -5.34 -16.67 -19.92
CA TYR A 289 -6.42 -15.70 -19.93
C TYR A 289 -7.74 -16.40 -20.24
N ASP A 290 -8.73 -16.19 -19.36
CA ASP A 290 -10.10 -16.63 -19.54
C ASP A 290 -10.96 -15.45 -19.98
N ALA A 291 -11.34 -15.45 -21.26
CA ALA A 291 -12.14 -14.40 -21.86
C ALA A 291 -13.59 -14.38 -21.34
N SER A 292 -14.10 -15.49 -20.76
CA SER A 292 -15.47 -15.57 -20.25
C SER A 292 -15.62 -14.87 -18.89
N THR A 293 -14.57 -14.91 -18.07
CA THR A 293 -14.52 -14.26 -16.74
C THR A 293 -13.65 -13.00 -16.73
N ILE A 294 -13.04 -12.65 -17.87
CA ILE A 294 -12.12 -11.51 -18.04
C ILE A 294 -11.01 -11.53 -16.97
N SER A 295 -10.51 -12.74 -16.68
CA SER A 295 -9.58 -12.99 -15.59
C SER A 295 -8.41 -13.90 -16.03
N TRP A 296 -7.33 -13.88 -15.25
CA TRP A 296 -6.21 -14.78 -15.44
C TRP A 296 -6.36 -15.98 -14.52
N GLN A 297 -6.44 -17.17 -15.11
CA GLN A 297 -6.36 -18.43 -14.36
C GLN A 297 -4.90 -18.86 -14.26
N THR A 298 -4.49 -19.31 -13.08
CA THR A 298 -3.09 -19.68 -12.80
C THR A 298 -2.97 -21.09 -12.26
N ASP A 299 -1.95 -21.81 -12.70
CA ASP A 299 -1.53 -23.08 -12.10
C ASP A 299 -0.40 -22.86 -11.09
N PRO A 300 -0.26 -23.71 -10.05
CA PRO A 300 0.91 -23.71 -9.18
C PRO A 300 2.22 -23.82 -9.95
N GLY A 301 3.23 -23.10 -9.47
CA GLY A 301 4.59 -23.15 -9.99
C GLY A 301 5.49 -24.08 -9.19
N GLU A 302 6.78 -24.05 -9.52
CA GLU A 302 7.84 -24.72 -8.77
C GLU A 302 8.29 -23.82 -7.62
N MET A 303 8.16 -24.31 -6.39
CA MET A 303 8.48 -23.55 -5.19
C MET A 303 9.87 -23.89 -4.65
N ARG A 304 10.66 -22.85 -4.37
CA ARG A 304 11.92 -22.92 -3.63
C ARG A 304 11.81 -22.04 -2.39
N ILE A 305 12.29 -22.56 -1.26
CA ILE A 305 12.27 -21.84 0.03
C ILE A 305 13.70 -21.66 0.51
N ILE A 306 14.07 -20.44 0.83
CA ILE A 306 15.34 -20.07 1.44
C ILE A 306 15.02 -19.69 2.88
N LYS A 307 15.32 -20.59 3.82
CA LYS A 307 14.98 -20.38 5.23
C LYS A 307 15.94 -19.42 5.92
N ASN A 308 15.43 -18.58 6.83
CA ASN A 308 16.20 -17.57 7.56
C ASN A 308 17.07 -16.73 6.61
N TRP A 309 16.46 -16.34 5.50
CA TRP A 309 17.09 -15.59 4.44
C TRP A 309 17.51 -14.22 4.95
N VAL A 310 18.78 -13.89 4.69
CA VAL A 310 19.35 -12.57 4.92
C VAL A 310 19.93 -12.10 3.59
N PRO A 311 19.51 -10.94 3.04
CA PRO A 311 20.08 -10.41 1.81
C PRO A 311 21.58 -10.16 1.96
N ASP A 312 22.39 -10.81 1.12
CA ASP A 312 23.82 -10.56 1.03
C ASP A 312 24.08 -9.24 0.31
N ALA A 313 24.77 -8.32 0.98
CA ALA A 313 25.10 -7.00 0.45
C ALA A 313 25.94 -7.07 -0.84
N ALA A 314 26.81 -8.07 -0.99
CA ALA A 314 27.62 -8.25 -2.20
C ALA A 314 26.78 -8.74 -3.40
N SER A 315 25.61 -9.30 -3.13
CA SER A 315 24.68 -9.82 -4.14
C SER A 315 23.54 -8.85 -4.48
N LEU A 316 23.49 -7.68 -3.81
CA LEU A 316 22.51 -6.63 -4.08
C LEU A 316 23.03 -5.66 -5.14
N GLU A 317 22.24 -5.49 -6.18
CA GLU A 317 22.45 -4.49 -7.22
C GLU A 317 21.41 -3.38 -7.03
N ALA A 318 21.86 -2.13 -6.86
CA ALA A 318 20.94 -1.00 -6.77
C ALA A 318 20.30 -0.75 -8.14
N LEU A 319 19.01 -1.03 -8.25
CA LEU A 319 18.25 -0.85 -9.49
C LEU A 319 17.70 0.57 -9.65
N SER A 320 17.49 1.25 -8.52
CA SER A 320 17.00 2.61 -8.47
C SER A 320 17.65 3.35 -7.30
N TYR A 321 17.87 4.64 -7.50
CA TYR A 321 18.35 5.56 -6.48
C TYR A 321 17.34 6.71 -6.39
N SER A 322 17.07 7.16 -5.16
CA SER A 322 16.47 8.47 -4.95
C SER A 322 17.59 9.46 -4.66
N TYR A 323 17.55 10.65 -5.28
CA TYR A 323 18.53 11.71 -5.10
C TYR A 323 17.81 13.00 -4.68
N SER A 324 18.19 13.52 -3.51
CA SER A 324 17.59 14.72 -2.93
C SER A 324 18.24 15.99 -3.50
N ILE A 325 17.44 16.95 -3.96
CA ILE A 325 17.92 18.29 -4.36
C ILE A 325 17.56 19.27 -3.25
N THR A 326 18.57 19.88 -2.61
CA THR A 326 18.34 20.93 -1.61
C THR A 326 18.12 22.28 -2.29
N PRO A 327 17.40 23.24 -1.67
CA PRO A 327 17.25 24.60 -2.20
C PRO A 327 18.59 25.28 -2.52
N ASP A 328 19.64 24.96 -1.76
CA ASP A 328 20.99 25.50 -1.94
C ASP A 328 21.65 25.04 -3.26
N LEU A 329 21.25 23.89 -3.80
CA LEU A 329 21.68 23.39 -5.11
C LEU A 329 20.96 24.09 -6.27
N VAL A 330 19.85 24.80 -6.02
CA VAL A 330 19.06 25.54 -7.03
C VAL A 330 19.51 27.01 -7.15
N HIS A 331 20.28 27.51 -6.18
CA HIS A 331 20.82 28.88 -6.16
C HIS A 331 22.28 29.00 -6.64
N GLY A 332 22.89 27.90 -7.09
CA GLY A 332 24.15 27.93 -7.83
C GLY A 332 23.91 28.30 -9.30
N ASP A 333 24.30 29.52 -9.65
CA ASP A 333 24.48 30.04 -11.01
C ASP A 333 23.24 30.07 -11.92
N ARG A 334 22.41 31.10 -11.71
CA ARG A 334 21.75 31.75 -12.85
C ARG A 334 22.84 32.41 -13.70
N GLU A 335 23.37 31.68 -14.68
CA GLU A 335 24.04 32.33 -15.81
C GLU A 335 23.02 33.23 -16.52
N VAL A 336 23.14 34.53 -16.25
CA VAL A 336 22.59 35.58 -17.09
C VAL A 336 23.32 35.48 -18.43
N THR A 337 22.61 35.10 -19.48
CA THR A 337 23.04 35.45 -20.83
C THR A 337 22.08 36.49 -21.39
N ILE A 338 22.68 37.61 -21.80
CA ILE A 338 22.11 38.87 -22.30
C ILE A 338 21.37 38.65 -23.62
#